data_AF-A0A151BZI8-F1
#
_entry.id   AF-A0A151BZI8-F1
#
_cell.length_a   1.000
_cell.length_b   1.000
_cell.length_c   1.000
_cell.angle_alpha   90.00
_cell.angle_beta   90.00
_cell.angle_gamma   90.00
#
_symmetry.space_group_name_H-M   'P 1'
#
loop_
_entity.id
_entity.type
_entity.pdbx_description
1 polymer ?
#
loop_
_entity_poly.entity_id
_entity_poly.type
_entity_poly.pdbx_seq_one_letter_code
_entity_poly.pdbx_strand_id
1 'polypeptide(L)'
;MHAAAVAAQADYLVTGNTKDFSWDADSAPYEVLTPDEFFVPVDQAMGDLVDLVAQKMSDYWVKRSGEADLPARLVAAGCPEFAVRVRTHLQRHM
;
A
#
# COMPACT_ATOMS: atom_id res chain seq x y z
N MET A 1 -5.29 -16.30 -8.04
CA MET A 1 -5.05 -15.56 -6.77
C MET A 1 -5.60 -16.35 -5.58
N HIS A 2 -6.89 -16.72 -5.56
CA HIS A 2 -7.50 -17.54 -4.49
C HIS A 2 -6.71 -18.83 -4.15
N ALA A 3 -6.44 -19.69 -5.13
CA ALA A 3 -5.70 -20.93 -4.90
C ALA A 3 -4.30 -20.71 -4.31
N ALA A 4 -3.63 -19.60 -4.68
CA ALA A 4 -2.33 -19.25 -4.14
C ALA A 4 -2.43 -18.78 -2.68
N ALA A 5 -3.45 -17.97 -2.35
CA ALA A 5 -3.71 -17.54 -0.98
C ALA A 5 -4.05 -18.73 -0.06
N VAL A 6 -4.88 -19.67 -0.54
CA VAL A 6 -5.20 -20.91 0.20
C VAL A 6 -3.97 -21.79 0.38
N ALA A 7 -3.19 -22.03 -0.68
CA ALA A 7 -1.97 -22.84 -0.60
C ALA A 7 -0.89 -22.21 0.30
N ALA A 8 -0.84 -20.88 0.36
CA ALA A 8 0.05 -20.13 1.24
C ALA A 8 -0.44 -20.05 2.69
N GLN A 9 -1.68 -20.50 2.97
CA GLN A 9 -2.35 -20.29 4.25
C GLN A 9 -2.30 -18.82 4.69
N ALA A 10 -2.49 -17.90 3.74
CA ALA A 10 -2.42 -16.48 4.02
C ALA A 10 -3.59 -16.06 4.92
N ASP A 11 -3.33 -15.22 5.92
CA ASP A 11 -4.40 -14.58 6.71
C ASP A 11 -5.04 -13.41 5.94
N TYR A 12 -4.23 -12.72 5.13
CA TYR A 12 -4.64 -11.55 4.36
C TYR A 12 -4.24 -11.66 2.89
N LEU A 13 -5.16 -11.28 2.01
CA LEU A 13 -4.90 -11.04 0.59
C LEU A 13 -5.01 -9.53 0.32
N VAL A 14 -3.86 -8.86 0.18
CA VAL A 14 -3.82 -7.44 -0.16
C VAL A 14 -3.83 -7.28 -1.68
N THR A 15 -4.89 -6.68 -2.23
CA THR A 15 -5.04 -6.51 -3.68
C THR A 15 -5.96 -5.35 -4.04
N GLY A 16 -5.59 -4.57 -5.05
CA GLY A 16 -6.44 -3.53 -5.64
C GLY A 16 -7.38 -4.06 -6.73
N ASN A 17 -7.26 -5.35 -7.10
CA ASN A 17 -8.02 -5.93 -8.21
C ASN A 17 -9.03 -6.97 -7.75
N THR A 18 -10.08 -6.55 -7.03
CA THR A 18 -11.13 -7.45 -6.53
C THR A 18 -12.15 -7.87 -7.59
N LYS A 19 -12.21 -7.19 -8.74
CA LYS A 19 -13.24 -7.46 -9.76
C LYS A 19 -12.90 -8.65 -10.66
N ASP A 20 -11.62 -8.91 -10.84
CA ASP A 20 -11.14 -9.94 -11.77
C ASP A 20 -10.97 -11.32 -11.11
N PHE A 21 -11.38 -11.48 -9.84
CA PHE A 21 -11.43 -12.79 -9.20
C PHE A 21 -12.71 -12.99 -8.39
N SER A 22 -13.33 -14.16 -8.56
CA SER A 22 -14.43 -14.59 -7.73
C SER A 22 -13.89 -15.33 -6.52
N TRP A 23 -14.25 -14.88 -5.34
CA TRP A 23 -14.10 -15.63 -4.10
C TRP A 23 -15.40 -15.49 -3.32
N ASP A 24 -15.68 -16.49 -2.50
CA ASP A 24 -16.77 -16.40 -1.54
C ASP A 24 -16.20 -15.81 -0.24
N ALA A 25 -16.64 -14.61 0.11
CA ALA A 25 -16.17 -13.91 1.30
C ALA A 25 -16.56 -14.64 2.59
N ASP A 26 -17.65 -15.42 2.58
CA ASP A 26 -18.13 -16.13 3.77
C ASP A 26 -17.37 -17.44 4.01
N SER A 27 -16.69 -17.98 2.98
CA SER A 27 -15.95 -19.25 3.08
C SER A 27 -14.45 -19.14 2.81
N ALA A 28 -13.96 -17.98 2.38
CA ALA A 28 -12.53 -17.76 2.20
C ALA A 28 -11.80 -17.78 3.56
N PRO A 29 -10.67 -18.52 3.68
CA PRO A 29 -9.90 -18.60 4.92
C PRO A 29 -9.01 -17.37 5.16
N TYR A 30 -9.18 -16.31 4.37
CA TYR A 30 -8.35 -15.10 4.38
C TYR A 30 -9.22 -13.86 4.19
N GLU A 31 -8.80 -12.75 4.77
CA GLU A 31 -9.44 -11.45 4.59
C GLU A 31 -8.87 -10.75 3.35
N VAL A 32 -9.73 -10.14 2.54
CA VAL A 32 -9.29 -9.34 1.38
C VAL A 32 -9.26 -7.88 1.79
N LEU A 33 -8.10 -7.25 1.63
CA LEU A 33 -7.89 -5.82 1.91
C LEU A 33 -7.43 -5.11 0.63
N THR A 34 -7.91 -3.90 0.42
CA THR A 34 -7.27 -2.99 -0.52
C THR A 34 -5.89 -2.57 0.02
N PRO A 35 -4.96 -2.13 -0.85
CA PRO A 35 -3.67 -1.64 -0.38
C PRO A 35 -3.82 -0.43 0.57
N ASP A 36 -4.80 0.45 0.34
CA ASP A 36 -5.02 1.61 1.21
C ASP A 36 -5.46 1.16 2.62
N GLU A 37 -6.43 0.24 2.69
CA GLU A 37 -6.89 -0.37 3.96
C GLU A 37 -5.78 -1.08 4.71
N PHE A 38 -4.79 -1.64 4.00
CA PHE A 38 -3.65 -2.29 4.61
C PHE A 38 -2.59 -1.28 5.09
N PHE A 39 -2.21 -0.30 4.28
CA PHE A 39 -1.08 0.58 4.61
C PHE A 39 -1.41 1.70 5.59
N VAL A 40 -2.68 2.12 5.68
CA VAL A 40 -3.14 3.10 6.69
C VAL A 40 -2.86 2.63 8.14
N PRO A 41 -3.29 1.43 8.58
CA PRO A 41 -2.99 0.96 9.93
C PRO A 41 -1.50 0.64 10.11
N VAL A 42 -0.78 0.26 9.05
CA VAL A 42 0.68 0.08 9.11
C VAL A 42 1.38 1.40 9.44
N ASP A 43 0.98 2.52 8.82
CA ASP A 43 1.49 3.85 9.16
C ASP A 43 1.19 4.26 10.61
N GLN A 44 -0.01 3.94 11.11
CA GLN A 44 -0.37 4.23 12.50
C GLN A 44 0.49 3.45 13.49
N ALA A 45 0.79 2.18 13.19
CA ALA A 45 1.59 1.33 14.07
C ALA A 45 3.10 1.61 13.95
N MET A 46 3.58 1.90 12.74
CA MET A 46 5.01 1.91 12.39
C MET A 46 5.39 3.17 11.59
N GLY A 47 4.91 4.34 12.00
CA GLY A 47 5.07 5.60 11.28
C GLY A 47 6.51 5.97 10.95
N ASP A 48 7.46 5.71 11.85
CA ASP A 48 8.90 5.99 11.62
C ASP A 48 9.49 5.13 10.49
N LEU A 49 9.00 3.89 10.35
CA LEU A 49 9.44 3.01 9.26
C LEU A 49 8.84 3.45 7.92
N VAL A 50 7.57 3.89 7.93
CA VAL A 50 6.92 4.45 6.75
C VAL A 50 7.61 5.73 6.30
N ASP A 51 8.00 6.60 7.23
CA ASP A 51 8.78 7.80 6.96
C ASP A 51 10.12 7.47 6.28
N LEU A 52 10.88 6.53 6.85
CA LEU A 52 12.15 6.08 6.28
C LEU A 52 11.98 5.53 4.86
N VAL A 53 10.95 4.73 4.62
CA VAL A 53 10.68 4.14 3.30
C VAL A 53 10.21 5.22 2.32
N ALA A 54 9.37 6.17 2.75
CA ALA A 54 8.92 7.28 1.91
C ALA A 54 10.10 8.12 1.39
N GLN A 55 11.06 8.44 2.26
CA GLN A 55 12.30 9.13 1.87
C GLN A 55 13.10 8.32 0.83
N LYS A 56 13.34 7.03 1.10
CA LYS A 56 14.08 6.15 0.16
C LYS A 56 13.40 6.05 -1.20
N MET A 57 12.07 6.01 -1.22
CA MET A 57 11.29 5.98 -2.46
C MET A 57 11.36 7.31 -3.20
N SER A 58 11.35 8.43 -2.48
CA SER A 58 11.52 9.75 -3.07
C SER A 58 12.88 9.86 -3.75
N ASP A 59 13.95 9.53 -3.02
CA ASP A 59 15.32 9.50 -3.53
C ASP A 59 15.47 8.62 -4.77
N TYR A 60 14.88 7.42 -4.73
CA TYR A 60 14.91 6.50 -5.86
C TYR A 60 14.28 7.13 -7.11
N TRP A 61 13.11 7.74 -6.98
CA TRP A 61 12.39 8.30 -8.11
C TRP A 61 13.00 9.62 -8.60
N VAL A 62 13.54 10.46 -7.72
CA VAL A 62 14.33 11.62 -8.14
C VAL A 62 15.54 11.16 -8.95
N LYS A 63 16.28 10.14 -8.49
CA LYS A 63 17.44 9.60 -9.23
C LYS A 63 17.05 8.97 -10.56
N ARG A 64 15.89 8.33 -10.64
CA ARG A 64 15.44 7.59 -11.84
C ARG A 64 14.76 8.48 -12.88
N SER A 65 13.94 9.44 -12.47
CA SER A 65 13.09 10.25 -13.36
C SER A 65 13.29 11.76 -13.24
N GLY A 66 14.16 12.24 -12.35
CA GLY A 66 14.40 13.67 -12.11
C GLY A 66 13.37 14.33 -11.18
N GLU A 67 12.24 13.68 -10.94
CA GLU A 67 11.18 14.13 -10.03
C GLU A 67 10.55 12.95 -9.27
N ALA A 68 9.99 13.24 -8.10
CA ALA A 68 9.24 12.28 -7.29
C ALA A 68 7.98 12.94 -6.71
N ASP A 69 6.82 12.61 -7.29
CA ASP A 69 5.52 12.88 -6.68
C ASP A 69 4.92 11.56 -6.20
N LEU A 70 5.42 11.07 -5.06
CA LEU A 70 4.91 9.84 -4.45
C LEU A 70 3.42 9.95 -4.08
N PRO A 71 2.93 11.05 -3.48
CA PRO A 71 1.51 11.18 -3.17
C PRO A 71 0.61 11.04 -4.39
N ALA A 72 0.91 11.73 -5.50
CA ALA A 72 0.09 11.61 -6.71
C ALA A 72 0.10 10.18 -7.28
N ARG A 73 1.26 9.51 -7.25
CA ARG A 73 1.38 8.11 -7.72
C ARG A 73 0.61 7.14 -6.84
N LEU A 74 0.59 7.34 -5.52
CA LEU A 74 -0.19 6.52 -4.58
C LEU A 74 -1.70 6.75 -4.78
N VAL A 75 -2.14 7.99 -5.00
CA VAL A 75 -3.54 8.28 -5.36
C VAL A 75 -3.91 7.56 -6.67
N ALA A 76 -3.07 7.65 -7.70
CA ALA A 76 -3.30 6.96 -8.97
C ALA A 76 -3.31 5.42 -8.83
N ALA A 77 -2.61 4.88 -7.83
CA ALA A 77 -2.62 3.47 -7.49
C ALA A 77 -3.80 3.04 -6.60
N GLY A 78 -4.75 3.94 -6.30
CA GLY A 78 -5.91 3.65 -5.46
C GLY A 78 -5.60 3.63 -3.96
N CYS A 79 -4.55 4.34 -3.54
CA CYS A 79 -4.15 4.50 -2.12
C CYS A 79 -4.29 5.95 -1.64
N PRO A 80 -5.48 6.58 -1.72
CA PRO A 80 -5.64 8.00 -1.43
C PRO A 80 -5.40 8.38 0.03
N GLU A 81 -5.80 7.56 1.00
CA GLU A 81 -5.58 7.90 2.41
C GLU A 81 -4.10 7.72 2.79
N PHE A 82 -3.48 6.62 2.35
CA PHE A 82 -2.06 6.40 2.56
C PHE A 82 -1.20 7.46 1.86
N ALA A 83 -1.63 7.96 0.69
CA ALA A 83 -0.95 9.07 0.01
C ALA A 83 -0.88 10.34 0.86
N VAL A 84 -1.95 10.66 1.62
CA VAL A 84 -1.96 11.82 2.53
C VAL A 84 -0.92 11.65 3.62
N ARG A 85 -0.79 10.45 4.18
CA ARG A 85 0.18 10.10 5.24
C ARG A 85 1.62 10.22 4.72
N VAL A 86 1.90 9.63 3.56
CA VAL A 86 3.22 9.72 2.90
C VAL A 86 3.60 11.17 2.60
N ARG A 87 2.65 12.01 2.15
CA ARG A 87 2.89 13.44 1.98
C ARG A 87 3.30 14.11 3.29
N THR A 88 2.61 13.82 4.39
CA THR A 88 2.93 14.38 5.71
C THR A 88 4.34 14.00 6.15
N HIS A 89 4.77 12.76 5.93
CA HIS A 89 6.15 12.33 6.19
C HIS A 89 7.17 13.11 5.36
N LEU A 90 7.00 13.17 4.04
CA LEU A 90 7.93 13.88 3.15
C LEU A 90 8.06 15.37 3.48
N GLN A 91 6.98 16.01 3.92
CA GLN A 91 6.99 17.43 4.33
C GLN A 91 7.79 17.70 5.61
N ARG A 92 8.11 16.69 6.42
CA ARG A 92 8.95 16.85 7.62
C ARG A 92 10.44 16.95 7.30
N HIS A 93 10.85 16.56 6.09
CA HIS A 93 12.25 16.51 5.65
C HIS A 93 12.60 17.56 4.59
N MET A 94 11.67 18.47 4.29
CA MET A 94 11.88 19.65 3.45
C MET A 94 12.31 20.84 4.31
#